data_AF-A0A7J9VSE7-F1
#
_entry.id   AF-A0A7J9VSE7-F1
#
_cell.length_a   1.000
_cell.length_b   1.000
_cell.length_c   1.000
_cell.angle_alpha   90.00
_cell.angle_beta   90.00
_cell.angle_gamma   90.00
#
_symmetry.space_group_name_H-M   'P 1'
#
loop_
_entity.id
_entity.type
_entity.pdbx_description
1 polymer ?
#
loop_
_entity_poly.entity_id
_entity_poly.type
_entity_poly.pdbx_seq_one_letter_code
_entity_poly.pdbx_strand_id
1 'polypeptide(L)'
;MTSADVFTREDIESLLDALEARLRARGVAASVYIVGGAAIALRGISSDRRTGDVDALMVPEDEVLEAAREVAAERGIRPTWLNSSARPYVPPLPEEAKQPPAEPGLELHTAPDEHLLAMKIIAARGQRDMRDILRLARRLQLSRAWPPWSATCTAMRPSSTFMVVGMTCCCIAGLSSGSSASRLDRQ
;
A
#
# COMPACT_ATOMS: atom_id res chain seq x y z
N MET A 1 -27.32 2.71 7.89
CA MET A 1 -25.91 2.95 7.49
C MET A 1 -25.06 2.05 8.35
N THR A 2 -24.82 0.82 7.87
CA THR A 2 -24.07 -0.20 8.60
C THR A 2 -22.64 0.29 8.86
N SER A 3 -22.16 0.05 10.08
CA SER A 3 -20.81 0.36 10.53
C SER A 3 -19.79 -0.05 9.46
N ALA A 4 -18.70 0.69 9.33
CA ALA A 4 -17.61 0.25 8.48
C ALA A 4 -17.06 -1.06 9.07
N ASP A 5 -17.40 -2.20 8.48
CA ASP A 5 -16.83 -3.47 8.87
C ASP A 5 -15.31 -3.38 8.69
N VAL A 6 -14.58 -3.62 9.77
CA VAL A 6 -13.13 -3.56 9.79
C VAL A 6 -12.63 -4.93 10.20
N PHE A 7 -11.96 -5.60 9.28
CA PHE A 7 -11.51 -6.98 9.42
C PHE A 7 -10.07 -7.04 9.94
N THR A 8 -9.84 -7.88 10.95
CA THR A 8 -8.50 -8.36 11.32
C THR A 8 -8.04 -9.46 10.38
N ARG A 9 -6.83 -9.98 10.60
CA ARG A 9 -6.35 -11.14 9.84
C ARG A 9 -7.26 -12.35 10.03
N GLU A 10 -7.64 -12.62 11.27
CA GLU A 10 -8.47 -13.76 11.66
C GLU A 10 -9.88 -13.64 11.06
N ASP A 11 -10.43 -12.42 11.00
CA ASP A 11 -11.70 -12.17 10.31
C ASP A 11 -11.59 -12.49 8.81
N ILE A 12 -10.49 -12.07 8.16
CA ILE A 12 -10.26 -12.34 6.73
C ILE A 12 -10.13 -13.86 6.50
N GLU A 13 -9.34 -14.56 7.31
CA GLU A 13 -9.17 -16.02 7.20
C GLU A 13 -10.53 -16.73 7.36
N SER A 14 -11.32 -16.37 8.36
CA SER A 14 -12.67 -16.91 8.59
C SER A 14 -13.64 -16.64 7.42
N LEU A 15 -13.57 -15.46 6.80
CA LEU A 15 -14.37 -15.12 5.62
C LEU A 15 -13.94 -15.91 4.37
N LEU A 16 -12.65 -16.13 4.19
CA LEU A 16 -12.10 -16.93 3.10
C LEU A 16 -12.44 -18.42 3.26
N ASP A 17 -12.44 -18.95 4.49
CA ASP A 17 -12.90 -20.32 4.78
C ASP A 17 -14.38 -20.50 4.44
N ALA A 18 -15.22 -19.52 4.78
CA ALA A 18 -16.63 -19.53 4.43
C ALA A 18 -16.85 -19.46 2.90
N LEU A 19 -16.05 -18.66 2.21
CA LEU A 19 -16.06 -18.57 0.75
C LEU A 19 -15.64 -19.89 0.11
N GLU A 20 -14.58 -20.52 0.59
CA GLU A 20 -14.12 -21.83 0.12
C GLU A 20 -15.22 -22.88 0.26
N ALA A 21 -15.85 -22.98 1.44
CA ALA A 21 -16.94 -23.93 1.68
C ALA A 21 -18.10 -23.72 0.69
N ARG A 22 -18.40 -22.47 0.35
CA ARG A 22 -19.45 -22.13 -0.62
C ARG A 22 -19.09 -22.51 -2.04
N LEU A 23 -17.85 -22.26 -2.46
CA LEU A 23 -17.35 -22.63 -3.78
C LEU A 23 -17.29 -24.16 -3.95
N ARG A 24 -16.83 -24.89 -2.93
CA ARG A 24 -16.85 -26.36 -2.90
C ARG A 24 -18.25 -26.91 -3.03
N ALA A 25 -19.22 -26.37 -2.29
CA ALA A 25 -20.62 -26.81 -2.35
C ALA A 25 -21.25 -26.60 -3.74
N ARG A 26 -20.74 -25.62 -4.51
CA ARG A 26 -21.17 -25.33 -5.89
C ARG A 26 -20.41 -26.13 -6.95
N GLY A 27 -19.37 -26.87 -6.58
CA GLY A 27 -18.48 -27.52 -7.53
C GLY A 27 -17.62 -26.53 -8.33
N VAL A 28 -17.42 -25.30 -7.85
CA VAL A 28 -16.63 -24.27 -8.51
C VAL A 28 -15.20 -24.32 -7.98
N ALA A 29 -14.24 -24.45 -8.89
CA ALA A 29 -12.84 -24.19 -8.61
C ALA A 29 -12.55 -22.71 -8.86
N ALA A 30 -11.85 -22.06 -7.94
CA ALA A 30 -11.46 -20.67 -8.08
C ALA A 30 -10.03 -20.40 -7.61
N SER A 31 -9.34 -19.50 -8.31
CA SER A 31 -8.10 -18.89 -7.84
C SER A 31 -8.37 -17.43 -7.45
N VAL A 32 -7.88 -17.01 -6.29
CA VAL A 32 -8.02 -15.64 -5.77
C VAL A 32 -6.64 -15.09 -5.39
N TYR A 33 -6.25 -14.01 -6.05
CA TYR A 33 -5.02 -13.29 -5.85
C TYR A 33 -5.25 -12.00 -5.06
N ILE A 34 -4.94 -12.03 -3.77
CA ILE A 34 -5.19 -10.95 -2.81
C ILE A 34 -4.06 -9.92 -2.87
N VAL A 35 -4.44 -8.65 -2.89
CA VAL A 35 -3.54 -7.50 -2.89
C VAL A 35 -3.88 -6.50 -1.77
N GLY A 36 -3.18 -5.37 -1.76
CA GLY A 36 -3.54 -4.23 -0.91
C GLY A 36 -3.48 -4.51 0.58
N GLY A 37 -4.47 -4.01 1.32
CA GLY A 37 -4.46 -4.05 2.79
C GLY A 37 -4.69 -5.43 3.40
N ALA A 38 -5.49 -6.26 2.76
CA ALA A 38 -5.74 -7.64 3.17
C ALA A 38 -4.48 -8.50 2.99
N ALA A 39 -3.76 -8.36 1.87
CA ALA A 39 -2.50 -9.08 1.66
C ALA A 39 -1.43 -8.70 2.71
N ILE A 40 -1.37 -7.43 3.12
CA ILE A 40 -0.47 -6.98 4.21
C ILE A 40 -0.81 -7.65 5.54
N ALA A 41 -2.10 -7.85 5.84
CA ALA A 41 -2.55 -8.56 7.03
C ALA A 41 -2.18 -10.05 6.98
N LEU A 42 -2.56 -10.74 5.90
CA LEU A 42 -2.35 -12.18 5.71
C LEU A 42 -0.87 -12.55 5.68
N ARG A 43 -0.01 -11.71 5.07
CA ARG A 43 1.44 -11.92 5.04
C ARG A 43 2.16 -11.58 6.35
N GLY A 44 1.43 -11.19 7.40
CA GLY A 44 1.99 -10.87 8.72
C GLY A 44 2.94 -9.67 8.72
N ILE A 45 2.82 -8.76 7.75
CA ILE A 45 3.65 -7.54 7.66
C ILE A 45 3.26 -6.56 8.78
N SER A 46 2.00 -6.59 9.19
CA SER A 46 1.41 -5.72 10.21
C SER A 46 0.45 -6.53 11.07
N SER A 47 0.88 -6.92 12.28
CA SER A 47 0.04 -7.68 13.21
C SER A 47 -1.20 -6.90 13.68
N ASP A 48 -1.13 -5.57 13.70
CA ASP A 48 -2.24 -4.68 14.04
C ASP A 48 -3.08 -4.26 12.83
N ARG A 49 -2.92 -4.92 11.67
CA ARG A 49 -3.61 -4.52 10.43
C ARG A 49 -5.11 -4.73 10.56
N ARG A 50 -5.82 -3.68 10.20
CA ARG A 50 -7.27 -3.62 10.08
C ARG A 50 -7.64 -3.03 8.72
N THR A 51 -8.47 -3.73 7.94
CA THR A 51 -8.88 -3.32 6.58
C THR A 51 -10.40 -3.30 6.45
N GLY A 52 -10.94 -2.44 5.60
CA GLY A 52 -12.39 -2.35 5.39
C GLY A 52 -12.94 -3.40 4.43
N ASP A 53 -12.04 -4.00 3.66
CA ASP A 53 -12.29 -4.85 2.51
C ASP A 53 -11.04 -5.67 2.16
N VAL A 54 -11.26 -6.66 1.30
CA VAL A 54 -10.29 -7.55 0.67
C VAL A 54 -10.28 -7.23 -0.82
N ASP A 55 -9.22 -6.57 -1.28
CA ASP A 55 -8.98 -6.33 -2.70
C ASP A 55 -8.32 -7.57 -3.32
N ALA A 56 -8.90 -8.14 -4.37
CA ALA A 56 -8.36 -9.31 -5.03
C ALA A 56 -8.69 -9.36 -6.53
N LEU A 57 -7.84 -10.03 -7.28
CA LEU A 57 -8.19 -10.54 -8.61
C LEU A 57 -8.57 -12.00 -8.46
N MET A 58 -9.46 -12.49 -9.32
CA MET A 58 -10.08 -13.79 -9.12
C MET A 58 -10.50 -14.41 -10.44
N VAL A 59 -10.44 -15.73 -10.52
CA VAL A 59 -10.81 -16.53 -11.68
C VAL A 59 -11.57 -17.77 -11.18
N PRO A 60 -12.82 -18.00 -11.60
CA PRO A 60 -13.69 -17.11 -12.37
C PRO A 60 -14.30 -16.00 -11.49
N GLU A 61 -14.49 -14.79 -12.03
CA GLU A 61 -14.81 -13.61 -11.21
C GLU A 61 -16.25 -13.54 -10.74
N ASP A 62 -17.20 -13.86 -11.61
CA ASP A 62 -18.62 -13.67 -11.31
C ASP A 62 -19.09 -14.66 -10.22
N GLU A 63 -18.68 -15.92 -10.32
CA GLU A 63 -19.02 -16.98 -9.37
C GLU A 63 -18.39 -16.74 -7.99
N VAL A 64 -17.15 -16.24 -7.95
CA VAL A 64 -16.48 -15.88 -6.69
C VAL A 64 -17.18 -14.69 -6.04
N LEU A 65 -17.49 -13.63 -6.79
CA LEU A 65 -18.19 -12.47 -6.24
C LEU A 65 -19.62 -12.81 -5.81
N GLU A 66 -20.32 -13.69 -6.52
CA GLU A 66 -21.63 -14.17 -6.11
C GLU A 66 -21.56 -14.94 -4.79
N ALA A 67 -20.66 -15.92 -4.68
CA ALA A 67 -20.44 -16.66 -3.44
C ALA A 67 -20.04 -15.74 -2.28
N ALA A 68 -19.19 -14.73 -2.54
CA ALA A 68 -18.79 -13.76 -1.52
C ALA A 68 -19.96 -12.89 -1.03
N ARG A 69 -20.91 -12.51 -1.90
CA ARG A 69 -22.12 -11.78 -1.49
C ARG A 69 -23.03 -12.62 -0.59
N GLU A 70 -23.09 -13.93 -0.81
CA GLU A 70 -23.84 -14.83 0.08
C GLU A 70 -23.19 -14.94 1.45
N VAL A 71 -21.86 -15.11 1.49
CA VAL A 71 -21.10 -15.05 2.75
C VAL A 71 -21.35 -13.72 3.47
N ALA A 72 -21.38 -12.61 2.73
CA ALA A 72 -21.67 -11.31 3.30
C ALA A 72 -23.06 -11.25 3.95
N ALA A 73 -24.09 -11.77 3.26
CA ALA A 73 -25.45 -11.82 3.74
C ALA A 73 -25.60 -12.70 4.99
N GLU A 74 -24.92 -13.86 5.02
CA GLU A 74 -24.90 -14.76 6.17
C GLU A 74 -24.22 -14.12 7.38
N ARG A 75 -23.12 -13.41 7.17
CA ARG A 75 -22.31 -12.79 8.24
C ARG A 75 -22.79 -11.39 8.64
N GLY A 76 -23.77 -10.83 7.93
CA GLY A 76 -24.30 -9.49 8.20
C GLY A 76 -23.30 -8.37 7.90
N ILE A 77 -22.34 -8.59 7.00
CA ILE A 77 -21.32 -7.61 6.61
C ILE A 77 -21.62 -7.02 5.23
N ARG A 78 -20.90 -5.96 4.85
CA ARG A 78 -21.06 -5.32 3.54
C ARG A 78 -20.79 -6.31 2.38
N PRO A 79 -21.59 -6.30 1.31
CA PRO A 79 -21.41 -7.20 0.16
C PRO A 79 -20.12 -6.96 -0.62
N THR A 80 -19.50 -5.80 -0.44
CA THR A 80 -18.23 -5.40 -1.06
C THR A 80 -17.02 -5.75 -0.21
N TRP A 81 -17.15 -6.61 0.81
CA TRP A 81 -16.02 -7.05 1.64
C TRP A 81 -14.94 -7.75 0.80
N LEU A 82 -15.31 -8.39 -0.31
CA LEU A 82 -14.41 -8.87 -1.36
C LEU A 82 -14.71 -8.12 -2.66
N ASN A 83 -13.68 -7.57 -3.31
CA ASN A 83 -13.87 -6.80 -4.54
C ASN A 83 -12.64 -6.85 -5.46
N SER A 84 -12.82 -6.47 -6.74
CA SER A 84 -11.78 -6.45 -7.78
C SER A 84 -11.33 -5.05 -8.20
N SER A 85 -11.60 -4.02 -7.39
CA SER A 85 -11.29 -2.61 -7.70
C SER A 85 -9.81 -2.33 -7.88
N ALA A 86 -8.94 -3.19 -7.34
CA ALA A 86 -7.50 -3.08 -7.49
C ALA A 86 -6.98 -3.54 -8.87
N ARG A 87 -7.79 -4.17 -9.71
CA ARG A 87 -7.39 -4.71 -11.03
C ARG A 87 -6.58 -3.73 -11.90
N PRO A 88 -6.93 -2.43 -12.03
CA PRO A 88 -6.16 -1.48 -12.85
C PRO A 88 -4.72 -1.23 -12.37
N TYR A 89 -4.42 -1.58 -11.12
CA TYR A 89 -3.13 -1.33 -10.47
C TYR A 89 -2.29 -2.60 -10.31
N VAL A 90 -2.83 -3.76 -10.70
CA VAL A 90 -2.17 -5.05 -10.57
C VAL A 90 -1.54 -5.43 -11.93
N PRO A 91 -0.23 -5.70 -11.99
CA PRO A 91 0.40 -6.26 -13.17
C PRO A 91 -0.22 -7.62 -13.52
N PRO A 92 0.05 -8.16 -14.73
CA PRO A 92 -0.40 -9.50 -15.08
C PRO A 92 -0.12 -10.50 -13.97
N LEU A 93 -1.15 -11.29 -13.62
CA LEU A 93 -1.06 -12.29 -12.57
C LEU A 93 0.06 -13.30 -12.86
N PRO A 94 0.66 -13.93 -11.84
CA PRO A 94 1.50 -15.11 -12.05
C PRO A 94 0.66 -16.24 -12.67
N GLU A 95 1.28 -17.14 -13.44
CA GLU A 95 0.56 -18.18 -14.20
C GLU A 95 -0.33 -19.04 -13.31
N GLU A 96 0.17 -19.39 -12.11
CA GLU A 96 -0.57 -20.13 -11.09
C GLU A 96 -1.86 -19.43 -10.63
N ALA A 97 -1.94 -18.10 -10.68
CA ALA A 97 -3.13 -17.35 -10.29
C ALA A 97 -4.05 -17.01 -11.48
N LYS A 98 -3.70 -17.42 -12.70
CA LYS A 98 -4.51 -17.15 -13.92
C LYS A 98 -5.55 -18.22 -14.17
N GLN A 99 -5.41 -19.40 -13.57
CA GLN A 99 -6.28 -20.54 -13.80
C GLN A 99 -6.80 -21.06 -12.47
N PRO A 100 -8.07 -21.48 -12.41
CA PRO A 100 -8.57 -22.21 -11.25
C PRO A 100 -7.83 -23.54 -11.05
N PRO A 101 -7.78 -24.07 -9.82
CA PRO A 101 -7.29 -25.41 -9.56
C PRO A 101 -8.17 -26.48 -10.25
N ALA A 102 -7.65 -27.70 -10.38
CA ALA A 102 -8.39 -28.81 -10.98
C ALA A 102 -9.60 -29.26 -10.14
N GLU A 103 -9.48 -29.15 -8.80
CA GLU A 103 -10.52 -29.55 -7.86
C GLU A 103 -11.34 -28.35 -7.40
N PRO A 104 -12.66 -28.52 -7.14
CA PRO A 104 -13.49 -27.46 -6.57
C PRO A 104 -12.95 -26.91 -5.26
N GLY A 105 -13.17 -25.62 -5.02
CA GLY A 105 -12.68 -24.90 -3.85
C GLY A 105 -11.91 -23.65 -4.21
N LEU A 106 -11.08 -23.19 -3.27
CA LEU A 106 -10.43 -21.90 -3.34
C LEU A 106 -8.91 -22.08 -3.22
N GLU A 107 -8.18 -21.65 -4.24
CA GLU A 107 -6.73 -21.48 -4.19
C GLU A 107 -6.40 -20.00 -3.93
N LEU A 108 -5.63 -19.75 -2.86
CA LEU A 108 -5.30 -18.40 -2.43
C LEU A 108 -3.85 -18.05 -2.77
N HIS A 109 -3.69 -16.90 -3.43
CA HIS A 109 -2.40 -16.28 -3.67
C HIS A 109 -2.36 -14.91 -3.00
N THR A 110 -1.20 -14.51 -2.50
CA THR A 110 -0.98 -13.15 -1.98
C THR A 110 0.09 -12.47 -2.79
N ALA A 111 -0.10 -11.18 -3.07
CA ALA A 111 0.94 -10.42 -3.76
C ALA A 111 2.27 -10.44 -3.00
N PRO A 112 3.40 -10.60 -3.73
CA PRO A 112 4.72 -10.54 -3.13
C PRO A 112 5.00 -9.13 -2.60
N ASP A 113 6.02 -9.01 -1.75
CA ASP A 113 6.24 -7.79 -0.98
C ASP A 113 6.63 -6.61 -1.86
N GLU A 114 7.37 -6.86 -2.93
CA GLU A 114 7.79 -5.87 -3.91
C GLU A 114 6.59 -5.24 -4.59
N HIS A 115 5.60 -6.06 -4.93
CA HIS A 115 4.35 -5.62 -5.53
C HIS A 115 3.53 -4.82 -4.52
N LEU A 116 3.37 -5.31 -3.29
CA LEU A 116 2.68 -4.56 -2.23
C LEU A 116 3.37 -3.22 -1.95
N LEU A 117 4.70 -3.19 -1.95
CA LEU A 117 5.48 -1.97 -1.78
C LEU A 117 5.20 -0.98 -2.91
N ALA A 118 5.26 -1.44 -4.17
CA ALA A 118 4.98 -0.61 -5.33
C ALA A 118 3.57 0.00 -5.26
N MET A 119 2.55 -0.81 -4.97
CA MET A 119 1.18 -0.32 -4.81
C MET A 119 1.06 0.72 -3.69
N LYS A 120 1.76 0.53 -2.57
CA LYS A 120 1.73 1.47 -1.46
C LYS A 120 2.45 2.78 -1.76
N ILE A 121 3.57 2.73 -2.49
CA ILE A 121 4.27 3.93 -2.97
C ILE A 121 3.40 4.71 -3.95
N ILE A 122 2.73 4.03 -4.89
CA ILE A 122 1.85 4.67 -5.87
C ILE A 122 0.63 5.29 -5.17
N ALA A 123 0.03 4.59 -4.20
CA ALA A 123 -1.11 5.10 -3.46
C ALA A 123 -0.74 6.28 -2.53
N ALA A 124 0.34 6.14 -1.76
CA ALA A 124 0.90 7.13 -0.82
C ALA A 124 -0.15 7.85 0.05
N ARG A 125 -1.17 7.15 0.55
CA ARG A 125 -2.31 7.76 1.25
C ARG A 125 -2.06 7.82 2.76
N GLY A 126 -1.56 8.97 3.20
CA GLY A 126 -1.46 9.31 4.61
C GLY A 126 -0.56 8.37 5.43
N GLN A 127 -0.77 8.38 6.75
CA GLN A 127 0.13 7.70 7.69
C GLN A 127 0.07 6.17 7.61
N ARG A 128 -1.06 5.59 7.18
CA ARG A 128 -1.20 4.13 7.08
C ARG A 128 -0.30 3.57 5.99
N ASP A 129 -0.36 4.13 4.79
CA ASP A 129 0.49 3.67 3.68
C ASP A 129 1.97 3.94 3.97
N MET A 130 2.31 5.06 4.62
CA MET A 130 3.70 5.31 5.04
C MET A 130 4.24 4.23 5.98
N ARG A 131 3.45 3.78 6.96
CA ARG A 131 3.85 2.69 7.86
C ARG A 131 4.04 1.37 7.11
N ASP A 132 3.15 1.07 6.16
CA ASP A 132 3.26 -0.11 5.31
C ASP A 132 4.53 -0.08 4.45
N ILE A 133 4.81 1.06 3.80
CA ILE A 133 6.01 1.28 2.98
C ILE A 133 7.27 1.00 3.81
N LEU A 134 7.36 1.57 5.01
CA LEU A 134 8.54 1.38 5.88
C LEU A 134 8.72 -0.07 6.32
N ARG A 135 7.63 -0.78 6.63
CA ARG A 135 7.65 -2.21 7.01
C ARG A 135 8.08 -3.08 5.83
N LEU A 136 7.48 -2.85 4.66
CA LEU A 136 7.79 -3.56 3.41
C LEU A 136 9.24 -3.33 2.97
N ALA A 137 9.69 -2.07 2.93
CA ALA A 137 11.07 -1.72 2.58
C ALA A 137 12.09 -2.39 3.51
N ARG A 138 11.79 -2.48 4.81
CA ARG A 138 12.63 -3.21 5.77
C ARG A 138 12.67 -4.71 5.49
N ARG A 139 11.52 -5.33 5.19
CA ARG A 139 11.42 -6.77 4.89
C ARG A 139 12.18 -7.15 3.62
N LEU A 140 12.12 -6.27 2.63
CA LEU A 140 12.85 -6.35 1.37
C LEU A 140 14.32 -5.95 1.47
N GLN A 141 14.80 -5.62 2.68
CA GLN A 141 16.18 -5.17 2.93
C GLN A 141 16.61 -4.00 2.04
N LEU A 142 15.65 -3.16 1.63
CA LEU A 142 15.90 -1.93 0.89
C LEU A 142 16.51 -0.91 1.84
N SER A 143 17.81 -1.08 2.07
CA SER A 143 18.65 -0.15 2.80
C SER A 143 19.08 0.96 1.84
N ARG A 144 18.76 2.21 2.22
CA ARG A 144 19.07 3.49 1.56
C ARG A 144 19.75 3.38 0.17
N ALA A 145 18.96 3.41 -0.89
CA ALA A 145 19.40 3.99 -2.16
C ALA A 145 19.04 5.48 -2.19
N TRP A 146 19.66 6.27 -1.32
CA TRP A 146 19.67 7.74 -1.47
C TRP A 146 21.05 8.24 -1.02
N PRO A 147 21.87 8.82 -1.93
CA PRO A 147 23.04 9.56 -1.49
C PRO A 147 22.55 10.72 -0.61
N PRO A 148 23.23 11.06 0.50
CA PRO A 148 22.81 12.19 1.32
C PRO A 148 22.59 13.42 0.43
N TRP A 149 21.57 14.23 0.71
CA TRP A 149 21.25 15.44 -0.06
C TRP A 149 22.44 16.41 -0.17
N SER A 150 23.45 16.28 0.70
CA SER A 150 24.73 16.99 0.64
C SER A 150 25.62 16.58 -0.55
N ALA A 151 25.41 15.42 -1.17
CA ALA A 151 26.23 14.91 -2.26
C ALA A 151 25.81 15.44 -3.64
N THR A 152 24.54 15.81 -3.84
CA THR A 152 24.04 16.24 -5.16
C THR A 152 24.08 17.76 -5.36
N CYS A 153 24.04 18.56 -4.29
CA CYS A 153 24.16 20.02 -4.43
C CYS A 153 25.56 20.50 -4.84
N THR A 154 26.61 19.72 -4.62
CA THR A 154 27.99 20.12 -4.97
C THR A 154 28.30 19.99 -6.47
N ALA A 155 27.48 19.27 -7.23
CA ALA A 155 27.69 19.04 -8.66
C ALA A 155 26.93 20.01 -9.57
N MET A 156 26.08 20.88 -9.03
CA MET A 156 25.44 21.97 -9.79
C MET A 156 26.26 23.25 -9.63
N ARG A 157 27.42 23.31 -10.30
CA ARG A 157 28.11 24.58 -10.52
C ARG A 157 27.20 25.45 -11.40
N PRO A 158 26.79 26.66 -10.98
CA PRO A 158 26.19 27.61 -11.89
C PRO A 158 27.32 28.19 -12.75
N SER A 159 27.70 27.51 -13.81
CA SER A 159 28.34 28.18 -14.94
C SER A 159 27.23 28.80 -15.77
N SER A 160 27.09 30.11 -15.63
CA SER A 160 26.22 31.03 -16.37
C SER A 160 24.88 31.36 -15.68
N THR A 161 24.87 32.54 -15.07
CA THR A 161 23.74 33.45 -14.81
C THR A 161 22.33 32.86 -14.95
N PHE A 162 21.76 32.41 -13.84
CA PHE A 162 20.31 32.37 -13.66
C PHE A 162 19.94 33.30 -12.51
N MET A 163 19.25 34.38 -12.86
CA MET A 163 18.58 35.27 -11.93
C MET A 163 17.36 34.51 -11.37
N VAL A 164 17.46 34.00 -10.14
CA VAL A 164 16.30 33.50 -9.40
C VAL A 164 15.68 34.71 -8.68
N VAL A 165 14.61 35.25 -9.27
CA VAL A 165 13.70 36.14 -8.54
C VAL A 165 12.77 35.26 -7.72
N GLY A 166 12.84 35.40 -6.39
CA GLY A 166 11.76 35.02 -5.49
C GLY A 166 11.73 33.56 -5.02
N MET A 167 12.64 33.20 -4.14
CA MET A 167 12.33 32.36 -2.96
C MET A 167 13.57 32.32 -2.06
N THR A 168 13.62 33.25 -1.12
CA THR A 168 14.71 33.37 -0.14
C THR A 168 14.66 32.17 0.81
N CYS A 169 15.54 31.19 0.60
CA CYS A 169 15.92 30.26 1.64
C CYS A 169 16.95 30.99 2.52
N CYS A 170 16.46 31.57 3.62
CA CYS A 170 17.32 32.26 4.59
C CYS A 170 18.04 31.20 5.45
N CYS A 171 19.25 30.82 5.06
CA CYS A 171 20.18 30.13 5.96
C CYS A 171 20.76 31.16 6.94
N ILE A 172 20.16 31.29 8.12
CA ILE A 172 20.79 31.96 9.27
C ILE A 172 21.85 30.99 9.81
N ALA A 173 23.11 31.24 9.47
CA ALA A 173 24.25 30.71 10.21
C ALA A 173 25.44 31.67 10.08
N GLY A 174 25.82 32.31 11.19
CA GLY A 174 27.17 32.84 11.40
C GLY A 174 27.38 34.34 11.14
N LEU A 175 26.91 35.21 12.04
CA LEU A 175 27.56 36.51 12.27
C LEU A 175 28.63 36.32 13.36
N SER A 176 29.89 36.18 12.93
CA SER A 176 31.05 36.39 13.78
C SER A 176 31.93 37.48 13.18
N SER A 177 32.15 38.52 13.99
CA SER A 177 33.26 39.50 13.99
C SER A 177 33.44 40.44 12.79
N GLY A 178 33.33 41.74 13.05
CA GLY A 178 33.81 42.79 12.15
C GLY A 178 33.49 44.20 12.64
N SER A 179 34.38 44.76 13.46
CA SER A 179 34.34 46.10 14.06
C SER A 179 34.40 47.23 13.02
N SER A 180 33.58 48.29 13.19
CA SER A 180 34.02 49.69 13.03
C SER A 180 32.94 50.69 13.49
N ALA A 181 33.43 51.75 14.11
CA ALA A 181 32.71 52.72 14.93
C ALA A 181 32.16 53.94 14.17
N SER A 182 31.08 54.54 14.69
CA SER A 182 30.80 56.00 14.79
C SER A 182 29.36 56.18 15.29
N ARG A 183 29.09 56.59 16.54
CA ARG A 183 29.13 57.97 17.09
C ARG A 183 27.90 58.83 16.69
N LEU A 184 27.08 59.18 17.70
CA LEU A 184 26.08 60.26 17.82
C LEU A 184 24.81 60.09 16.92
N ASP A 185 23.58 60.39 17.33
CA ASP A 185 23.08 61.41 18.25
C ASP A 185 21.65 61.07 18.73
N ARG A 186 21.20 61.80 19.75
CA ARG A 186 19.88 61.76 20.40
C ARG A 186 18.76 62.20 19.45
N GLN A 187 17.59 61.59 19.58
CA GLN A 187 16.32 62.23 20.03
C GLN A 187 15.29 61.16 20.35
#